data_AF-A0A9P4WTH4-F1
#
_entry.id   AF-A0A9P4WTH4-F1
#
_cell.length_a   1.000
_cell.length_b   1.000
_cell.length_c   1.000
_cell.angle_alpha   90.00
_cell.angle_beta   90.00
_cell.angle_gamma   90.00
#
_symmetry.space_group_name_H-M   'P 1'
#
loop_
_entity.id
_entity.type
_entity.pdbx_description
1 polymer ?
#
loop_
_entity_poly.entity_id
_entity_poly.type
_entity_poly.pdbx_seq_one_letter_code
_entity_poly.pdbx_strand_id
1 'polypeptide(L)'
;MITNFVMASPRFQIISDLHLETPLSSQAYSHFSSPIDFPLEADHLFLLGDIGMISHTQPLLAFLCSLLRRSPRLEIFYVLGNHEAYHMTLESALEKVNSWEAMLNKEFGPRFHVMNRTRIDISPTLTLLGCTLWSHVPPAHQQEVGAALKDVDAKHGIWNRSALDHNADHAVDLSWLNKSITIIENDEPEREQEVPA
;
A
#
# COMPACT_ATOMS: atom_id res chain seq x y z
N MET A 1 39.36 -17.29 5.12
CA MET A 1 38.92 -16.25 6.05
C MET A 1 37.45 -16.00 5.74
N ILE A 2 36.53 -16.68 6.45
CA ILE A 2 35.09 -16.55 6.20
C ILE A 2 34.62 -15.40 7.09
N THR A 3 34.43 -14.22 6.51
CA THR A 3 33.75 -13.12 7.18
C THR A 3 32.28 -13.50 7.31
N ASN A 4 31.84 -13.85 8.53
CA ASN A 4 30.43 -13.91 8.86
C ASN A 4 29.86 -12.48 8.71
N PHE A 5 29.27 -12.19 7.55
CA PHE A 5 28.38 -11.05 7.42
C PHE A 5 27.12 -11.40 8.21
N VAL A 6 27.01 -10.86 9.42
CA VAL A 6 25.70 -10.74 10.07
C VAL A 6 24.93 -9.74 9.20
N MET A 7 24.03 -10.24 8.35
CA MET A 7 23.05 -9.38 7.69
C MET A 7 22.29 -8.65 8.79
N ALA A 8 22.37 -7.32 8.81
CA ALA A 8 21.59 -6.53 9.75
C ALA A 8 20.11 -6.82 9.53
N SER A 9 19.35 -7.03 10.62
CA SER A 9 17.91 -7.20 10.53
C SER A 9 17.30 -6.02 9.76
N PRO A 10 16.41 -6.26 8.78
CA PRO A 10 15.79 -5.20 8.03
C PRO A 10 15.00 -4.30 8.98
N ARG A 11 15.18 -2.98 8.85
CA ARG A 11 14.41 -1.99 9.59
C ARG A 11 13.26 -1.51 8.73
N PHE A 12 12.11 -1.33 9.36
CA PHE A 12 10.87 -0.90 8.73
C PHE A 12 10.38 0.40 9.37
N GLN A 13 9.99 1.36 8.53
CA GLN A 13 9.19 2.51 8.93
C GLN A 13 7.79 2.30 8.37
N ILE A 14 6.77 2.35 9.23
CA ILE A 14 5.37 2.07 8.84
C ILE A 14 4.54 3.31 9.07
N ILE A 15 3.83 3.75 8.03
CA ILE A 15 2.96 4.93 8.04
C ILE A 15 1.68 4.60 7.27
N SER A 16 0.54 4.99 7.82
CA SER A 16 -0.78 4.89 7.19
C SER A 16 -1.58 6.17 7.50
N ASP A 17 -2.73 6.35 6.86
CA ASP A 17 -3.73 7.38 7.21
C ASP A 17 -3.16 8.80 7.26
N LEU A 18 -2.20 9.10 6.37
CA LEU A 18 -1.54 10.40 6.32
C LEU A 18 -2.47 11.48 5.73
N HIS A 19 -3.39 11.07 4.85
CA HIS A 19 -4.37 11.93 4.19
C HIS A 19 -3.76 13.22 3.61
N LEU A 20 -2.73 13.11 2.78
CA LEU A 20 -2.04 14.26 2.19
C LEU A 20 -2.95 15.16 1.34
N GLU A 21 -4.10 14.65 0.90
CA GLU A 21 -5.16 15.43 0.26
C GLU A 21 -5.87 16.40 1.19
N THR A 22 -5.73 16.24 2.51
CA THR A 22 -6.50 16.95 3.52
C THR A 22 -5.70 18.10 4.16
N PRO A 23 -6.32 19.28 4.38
CA PRO A 23 -7.62 19.68 3.83
C PRO A 23 -7.55 19.91 2.32
N LEU A 24 -8.64 19.63 1.59
CA LEU A 24 -8.68 19.82 0.12
C LEU A 24 -8.35 21.25 -0.32
N SER A 25 -8.58 22.24 0.54
CA SER A 25 -8.24 23.64 0.30
C SER A 25 -6.74 23.97 0.41
N SER A 26 -5.96 23.12 1.07
CA SER A 26 -4.52 23.30 1.29
C SER A 26 -3.88 21.92 1.53
N GLN A 27 -3.72 21.17 0.45
CA GLN A 27 -3.17 19.81 0.47
C GLN A 27 -1.75 19.79 1.05
N ALA A 28 -1.40 18.74 1.80
CA ALA A 28 -0.17 18.64 2.57
C ALA A 28 0.99 17.97 1.82
N TYR A 29 0.80 17.51 0.57
CA TYR A 29 1.85 16.80 -0.21
C TYR A 29 3.20 17.53 -0.22
N SER A 30 3.21 18.84 -0.46
CA SER A 30 4.44 19.63 -0.51
C SER A 30 5.11 19.78 0.86
N HIS A 31 4.33 19.85 1.93
CA HIS A 31 4.86 19.95 3.30
C HIS A 31 5.61 18.67 3.67
N PHE A 32 4.98 17.50 3.50
CA PHE A 32 5.61 16.21 3.80
C PHE A 32 6.69 15.79 2.78
N SER A 33 6.82 16.51 1.65
CA SER A 33 7.94 16.35 0.73
C SER A 33 9.27 16.92 1.27
N SER A 34 9.26 17.58 2.43
CA SER A 34 10.45 18.03 3.18
C SER A 34 11.03 16.92 4.09
N PRO A 35 12.36 16.72 4.14
CA PRO A 35 12.99 15.79 5.09
C PRO A 35 12.77 16.11 6.57
N ILE A 36 12.46 17.37 6.89
CA ILE A 36 12.20 17.81 8.28
C ILE A 36 10.83 17.32 8.72
N ASP A 37 9.83 17.43 7.85
CA ASP A 37 8.43 17.15 8.16
C ASP A 37 8.08 15.67 7.94
N PHE A 38 8.91 14.94 7.18
CA PHE A 38 8.80 13.50 6.99
C PHE A 38 10.21 12.87 7.08
N PRO A 39 10.75 12.59 8.26
CA PRO A 39 12.05 11.93 8.39
C PRO A 39 11.99 10.47 7.91
N LEU A 40 13.05 10.01 7.27
CA LEU A 40 13.22 8.60 6.89
C LEU A 40 14.05 7.89 7.96
N GLU A 41 13.40 7.00 8.71
CA GLU A 41 13.98 6.29 9.85
C GLU A 41 14.50 4.88 9.49
N ALA A 42 14.19 4.42 8.28
CA ALA A 42 14.57 3.11 7.75
C ALA A 42 14.73 3.14 6.22
N ASP A 43 15.43 2.13 5.69
CA ASP A 43 15.58 1.93 4.24
C ASP A 43 14.36 1.22 3.61
N HIS A 44 13.40 0.75 4.40
CA HIS A 44 12.14 0.20 3.92
C HIS A 44 10.97 0.98 4.54
N LEU A 45 10.22 1.68 3.69
CA LEU A 45 9.07 2.48 4.08
C LEU A 45 7.79 1.83 3.62
N PHE A 46 6.89 1.56 4.55
CA PHE A 46 5.56 1.04 4.28
C PHE A 46 4.58 2.20 4.35
N LEU A 47 3.89 2.42 3.24
CA LEU A 47 2.82 3.40 3.08
C LEU A 47 1.51 2.61 2.94
N LEU A 48 0.82 2.38 4.06
CA LEU A 48 -0.21 1.36 4.22
C LEU A 48 -1.64 1.90 4.18
N GLY A 49 -1.97 2.56 3.07
CA GLY A 49 -3.32 3.07 2.81
C GLY A 49 -3.57 4.47 3.35
N ASP A 50 -4.53 5.14 2.71
CA ASP A 50 -5.01 6.48 3.03
C ASP A 50 -3.87 7.51 3.12
N ILE A 51 -2.92 7.41 2.18
CA ILE A 51 -1.77 8.30 2.06
C ILE A 51 -2.13 9.53 1.24
N GLY A 52 -2.85 9.31 0.13
CA GLY A 52 -3.24 10.38 -0.77
C GLY A 52 -4.12 9.90 -1.93
N MET A 53 -4.99 10.77 -2.42
CA MET A 53 -5.83 10.43 -3.57
C MET A 53 -5.03 10.32 -4.88
N ILE A 54 -5.24 9.24 -5.64
CA ILE A 54 -4.58 9.01 -6.95
C ILE A 54 -5.08 10.02 -8.01
N SER A 55 -6.30 10.54 -7.84
CA SER A 55 -6.84 11.65 -8.63
C SER A 55 -6.00 12.93 -8.51
N HIS A 56 -5.29 13.12 -7.39
CA HIS A 56 -4.23 14.14 -7.23
C HIS A 56 -2.87 13.63 -7.77
N THR A 57 -2.87 13.17 -9.02
CA THR A 57 -1.72 12.48 -9.65
C THR A 57 -0.40 13.25 -9.50
N GLN A 58 -0.37 14.53 -9.87
CA GLN A 58 0.87 15.32 -9.85
C GLN A 58 1.46 15.49 -8.44
N PRO A 59 0.72 16.00 -7.44
CA PRO A 59 1.30 16.23 -6.12
C PRO A 59 1.62 14.93 -5.35
N LEU A 60 0.81 13.87 -5.47
CA LEU A 60 1.12 12.58 -4.84
C LEU A 60 2.38 11.95 -5.44
N LEU A 61 2.51 11.96 -6.78
CA LEU A 61 3.71 11.45 -7.43
C LEU A 61 4.94 12.30 -7.08
N ALA A 62 4.79 13.63 -6.98
CA ALA A 62 5.89 14.50 -6.54
C ALA A 62 6.35 14.17 -5.11
N PHE A 63 5.42 13.87 -4.19
CA PHE A 63 5.73 13.38 -2.85
C PHE A 63 6.51 12.06 -2.89
N LEU A 64 6.03 11.04 -3.60
CA LEU A 64 6.71 9.74 -3.72
C LEU A 64 8.13 9.88 -4.33
N CYS A 65 8.27 10.66 -5.40
CA CYS A 65 9.57 10.97 -6.00
C CYS A 65 10.49 11.71 -5.02
N SER A 66 9.95 12.61 -4.19
CA SER A 66 10.75 13.33 -3.19
C SER A 66 11.34 12.37 -2.16
N LEU A 67 10.62 11.33 -1.76
CA LEU A 67 11.10 10.30 -0.83
C LEU A 67 12.21 9.47 -1.47
N LEU A 68 11.98 8.94 -2.68
CA LEU A 68 12.93 8.08 -3.41
C LEU A 68 14.27 8.78 -3.74
N ARG A 69 14.25 10.11 -3.86
CA ARG A 69 15.46 10.93 -4.08
C ARG A 69 16.32 11.12 -2.84
N ARG A 70 15.77 10.95 -1.63
CA ARG A 70 16.50 11.23 -0.37
C ARG A 70 17.53 10.16 -0.02
N SER A 71 17.26 8.91 -0.37
CA SER A 71 18.18 7.79 -0.13
C SER A 71 18.16 6.82 -1.31
N PRO A 72 19.33 6.42 -1.85
CA PRO A 72 19.39 5.41 -2.91
C PRO A 72 19.03 3.99 -2.43
N ARG A 73 18.96 3.77 -1.10
CA ARG A 73 18.59 2.49 -0.50
C ARG A 73 17.12 2.39 -0.10
N LEU A 74 16.37 3.50 -0.15
CA LEU A 74 14.97 3.51 0.23
C LEU A 74 14.14 2.68 -0.75
N GLU A 75 13.44 1.68 -0.23
CA GLU A 75 12.34 0.99 -0.88
C GLU A 75 11.01 1.42 -0.26
N ILE A 76 9.99 1.60 -1.09
CA ILE A 76 8.63 2.00 -0.69
C ILE A 76 7.68 0.86 -1.05
N PHE A 77 6.97 0.36 -0.04
CA PHE A 77 5.91 -0.64 -0.18
C PHE A 77 4.56 0.07 0.00
N TYR A 78 3.78 0.17 -1.07
CA TYR A 78 2.57 1.00 -1.14
C TYR A 78 1.32 0.12 -1.20
N VAL A 79 0.51 0.13 -0.15
CA VAL A 79 -0.84 -0.46 -0.12
C VAL A 79 -1.85 0.68 -0.31
N LEU A 80 -2.86 0.46 -1.15
CA LEU A 80 -3.94 1.42 -1.34
C LEU A 80 -4.95 1.24 -0.21
N GLY A 81 -5.41 2.34 0.38
CA GLY A 81 -6.64 2.42 1.16
C GLY A 81 -7.82 2.80 0.26
N ASN A 82 -8.92 3.18 0.89
CA ASN A 82 -10.12 3.63 0.18
C ASN A 82 -9.93 5.03 -0.40
N HIS A 83 -9.22 5.93 0.29
CA HIS A 83 -9.03 7.30 -0.16
C HIS A 83 -8.21 7.39 -1.45
N GLU A 84 -7.29 6.47 -1.72
CA GLU A 84 -6.54 6.43 -2.97
C GLU A 84 -7.45 6.45 -4.20
N ALA A 85 -8.59 5.75 -4.16
CA ALA A 85 -9.51 5.63 -5.28
C ALA A 85 -10.66 6.66 -5.27
N TYR A 86 -10.68 7.62 -4.33
CA TYR A 86 -11.72 8.65 -4.32
C TYR A 86 -11.70 9.51 -5.59
N HIS A 87 -12.90 9.84 -6.08
CA HIS A 87 -13.16 10.54 -7.34
C HIS A 87 -12.71 9.79 -8.60
N MET A 88 -12.60 8.46 -8.53
CA MET A 88 -12.37 7.59 -9.68
C MET A 88 -12.84 6.16 -9.39
N THR A 89 -12.80 5.27 -10.38
CA THR A 89 -13.04 3.85 -10.13
C THR A 89 -11.79 3.22 -9.50
N LEU A 90 -11.98 2.16 -8.70
CA LEU A 90 -10.86 1.39 -8.14
C LEU A 90 -9.95 0.81 -9.24
N GLU A 91 -10.54 0.31 -10.33
CA GLU A 91 -9.82 -0.20 -11.49
C GLU A 91 -8.87 0.85 -12.07
N SER A 92 -9.36 2.06 -12.36
CA SER A 92 -8.52 3.14 -12.89
C SER A 92 -7.46 3.59 -11.88
N ALA A 93 -7.71 3.51 -10.58
CA ALA A 93 -6.72 3.86 -9.56
C ALA A 93 -5.58 2.83 -9.56
N LEU A 94 -5.92 1.56 -9.64
CA LEU A 94 -4.97 0.45 -9.76
C LEU A 94 -4.15 0.52 -11.06
N GLU A 95 -4.78 0.80 -12.19
CA GLU A 95 -4.06 0.99 -13.46
C GLU A 95 -3.05 2.13 -13.37
N LYS A 96 -3.45 3.27 -12.80
CA LYS A 96 -2.56 4.42 -12.62
C LYS A 96 -1.39 4.11 -11.71
N VAL A 97 -1.63 3.55 -10.53
CA VAL A 97 -0.54 3.27 -9.57
C VAL A 97 0.42 2.20 -10.11
N ASN A 98 -0.07 1.20 -10.85
CA ASN A 98 0.79 0.23 -11.55
C ASN A 98 1.62 0.91 -12.65
N SER A 99 1.06 1.90 -13.36
CA SER A 99 1.85 2.70 -14.31
C SER A 99 2.92 3.55 -13.61
N TRP A 100 2.64 4.04 -12.40
CA TRP A 100 3.62 4.78 -11.60
C TRP A 100 4.74 3.86 -11.12
N GLU A 101 4.43 2.63 -10.71
CA GLU A 101 5.45 1.63 -10.36
C GLU A 101 6.44 1.43 -11.50
N ALA A 102 5.95 1.17 -12.72
CA ALA A 102 6.83 1.01 -13.88
C ALA A 102 7.68 2.26 -14.17
N MET A 103 7.09 3.45 -14.02
CA MET A 103 7.77 4.73 -14.24
C MET A 103 8.83 5.02 -13.17
N LEU A 104 8.47 4.91 -11.89
CA LEU A 104 9.35 5.13 -10.76
C LEU A 104 10.48 4.11 -10.76
N ASN A 105 10.19 2.84 -11.04
CA ASN A 105 11.22 1.81 -11.09
C ASN A 105 12.19 1.97 -12.27
N LYS A 106 11.74 2.60 -13.37
CA LYS A 106 12.63 3.02 -14.46
C LYS A 106 13.56 4.17 -14.07
N GLU A 107 13.10 5.14 -13.28
CA GLU A 107 13.89 6.30 -12.86
C GLU A 107 14.81 5.97 -11.67
N PHE A 108 14.29 5.22 -10.70
CA PHE A 108 14.91 5.03 -9.39
C PHE A 108 15.49 3.62 -9.19
N GLY A 109 15.25 2.66 -10.09
CA GLY A 109 15.48 1.23 -9.83
C GLY A 109 14.31 0.60 -9.07
N PRO A 110 14.30 -0.74 -8.85
CA PRO A 110 13.15 -1.48 -8.30
C PRO A 110 12.92 -1.17 -6.81
N ARG A 111 12.43 0.03 -6.52
CA ARG A 111 12.36 0.64 -5.18
C ARG A 111 10.98 1.17 -4.83
N PHE A 112 10.03 1.11 -5.75
CA PHE A 112 8.63 1.35 -5.46
C PHE A 112 7.85 0.09 -5.81
N HIS A 113 7.09 -0.42 -4.84
CA HIS A 113 6.41 -1.69 -4.93
C HIS A 113 4.94 -1.51 -4.57
N VAL A 114 4.04 -1.74 -5.53
CA VAL A 114 2.60 -1.76 -5.29
C VAL A 114 2.21 -3.09 -4.68
N MET A 115 1.64 -3.03 -3.48
CA MET A 115 1.29 -4.19 -2.67
C MET A 115 -0.20 -4.51 -2.85
N ASN A 116 -0.56 -5.11 -3.99
CA ASN A 116 -1.92 -5.53 -4.32
C ASN A 116 -1.94 -7.00 -4.71
N ARG A 117 -2.06 -7.88 -3.71
CA ARG A 117 -1.86 -9.33 -3.84
C ARG A 117 -0.44 -9.63 -4.37
N THR A 118 0.52 -8.94 -3.78
CA THR A 118 1.94 -8.98 -4.16
C THR A 118 2.76 -9.69 -3.09
N ARG A 119 3.66 -10.57 -3.51
CA ARG A 119 4.69 -11.20 -2.67
C ARG A 119 6.06 -10.61 -3.00
N ILE A 120 6.83 -10.23 -1.98
CA ILE A 120 8.21 -9.76 -2.12
C ILE A 120 9.07 -10.43 -1.05
N ASP A 121 10.15 -11.10 -1.47
CA ASP A 121 11.12 -11.68 -0.55
C ASP A 121 12.26 -10.69 -0.33
N ILE A 122 12.31 -10.06 0.86
CA ILE A 122 13.35 -9.07 1.22
C ILE A 122 14.65 -9.79 1.62
N SER A 123 14.54 -11.00 2.14
CA SER A 123 15.69 -11.84 2.48
C SER A 123 15.34 -13.32 2.27
N PRO A 124 16.33 -14.24 2.39
CA PRO A 124 16.07 -15.67 2.36
C PRO A 124 15.08 -16.15 3.43
N THR A 125 14.90 -15.40 4.51
CA THR A 125 14.04 -15.78 5.64
C THR A 125 12.88 -14.82 5.88
N LEU A 126 12.78 -13.73 5.11
CA LEU A 126 11.73 -12.72 5.28
C LEU A 126 10.99 -12.43 3.98
N THR A 127 9.67 -12.60 4.05
CA THR A 127 8.73 -12.36 2.95
C THR A 127 7.69 -11.33 3.39
N LEU A 128 7.38 -10.41 2.49
CA LEU A 128 6.23 -9.53 2.57
C LEU A 128 5.12 -10.07 1.68
N LEU A 129 3.93 -10.16 2.24
CA LEU A 129 2.68 -10.35 1.51
C LEU A 129 1.84 -9.09 1.73
N GLY A 130 1.30 -8.50 0.67
CA GLY A 130 0.49 -7.29 0.81
C GLY A 130 -0.68 -7.23 -0.16
N CYS A 131 -1.83 -6.82 0.37
CA CYS A 131 -3.06 -6.48 -0.34
C CYS A 131 -3.85 -5.48 0.52
N THR A 132 -4.82 -4.78 -0.06
CA THR A 132 -5.70 -3.87 0.68
C THR A 132 -6.54 -4.60 1.74
N LEU A 133 -7.05 -5.80 1.42
CA LEU A 133 -7.94 -6.58 2.29
C LEU A 133 -9.14 -5.76 2.78
N TRP A 134 -10.06 -5.48 1.86
CA TRP A 134 -11.30 -4.77 2.15
C TRP A 134 -12.07 -5.41 3.32
N SER A 135 -12.72 -4.59 4.15
CA SER A 135 -13.56 -5.11 5.24
C SER A 135 -14.74 -5.90 4.69
N HIS A 136 -14.98 -7.09 5.25
CA HIS A 136 -16.16 -7.90 4.93
C HIS A 136 -17.42 -7.28 5.57
N VAL A 137 -18.43 -7.01 4.74
CA VAL A 137 -19.74 -6.48 5.11
C VAL A 137 -20.75 -7.63 5.12
N PRO A 138 -21.23 -8.09 6.29
CA PRO A 138 -22.22 -9.17 6.34
C PRO A 138 -23.52 -8.80 5.61
N PRO A 139 -24.21 -9.74 4.95
CA PRO A 139 -25.47 -9.48 4.24
C PRO A 139 -26.51 -8.72 5.08
N ALA A 140 -26.58 -9.04 6.39
CA ALA A 140 -27.50 -8.40 7.33
C ALA A 140 -27.27 -6.89 7.51
N HIS A 141 -26.05 -6.40 7.24
CA HIS A 141 -25.65 -5.00 7.44
C HIS A 141 -25.39 -4.24 6.13
N GLN A 142 -25.59 -4.86 4.96
CA GLN A 142 -25.27 -4.24 3.66
C GLN A 142 -26.00 -2.92 3.41
N GLN A 143 -27.27 -2.82 3.79
CA GLN A 143 -28.04 -1.57 3.61
C GLN A 143 -27.53 -0.45 4.51
N GLU A 144 -27.30 -0.74 5.79
CA GLU A 144 -26.85 0.24 6.77
C GLU A 144 -25.43 0.73 6.45
N VAL A 145 -24.53 -0.21 6.14
CA VAL A 145 -23.15 0.07 5.73
C VAL A 145 -23.13 0.82 4.39
N GLY A 146 -23.93 0.41 3.40
CA GLY A 146 -24.02 1.12 2.12
C GLY A 146 -24.56 2.55 2.24
N ALA A 147 -25.40 2.84 3.24
CA ALA A 147 -25.88 4.20 3.50
C ALA A 147 -24.87 5.06 4.28
N ALA A 148 -23.96 4.45 5.05
CA ALA A 148 -23.01 5.15 5.92
C ALA A 148 -21.59 5.26 5.33
N LEU A 149 -21.20 4.34 4.44
CA LEU A 149 -19.88 4.34 3.82
C LEU A 149 -19.71 5.51 2.86
N LYS A 150 -18.73 6.36 3.14
CA LYS A 150 -18.33 7.43 2.21
C LYS A 150 -17.71 6.86 0.94
N ASP A 151 -17.13 5.67 1.02
CA ASP A 151 -16.50 4.97 -0.12
C ASP A 151 -17.46 4.73 -1.28
N VAL A 152 -18.74 4.52 -0.99
CA VAL A 152 -19.77 4.27 -2.02
C VAL A 152 -20.55 5.54 -2.39
N ASP A 153 -20.13 6.70 -1.89
CA ASP A 153 -20.71 7.98 -2.30
C ASP A 153 -20.42 8.24 -3.78
N ALA A 154 -21.48 8.40 -4.58
CA ALA A 154 -21.38 8.51 -6.03
C ALA A 154 -20.63 9.76 -6.52
N LYS A 155 -20.44 10.77 -5.67
CA LYS A 155 -19.83 12.06 -6.04
C LYS A 155 -18.42 12.21 -5.49
N HIS A 156 -18.21 11.75 -4.27
CA HIS A 156 -16.99 12.00 -3.50
C HIS A 156 -16.21 10.74 -3.15
N GLY A 157 -16.83 9.56 -3.20
CA GLY A 157 -16.19 8.27 -2.93
C GLY A 157 -15.57 7.64 -4.17
N ILE A 158 -15.49 6.32 -4.14
CA ILE A 158 -15.03 5.47 -5.24
C ILE A 158 -16.19 5.28 -6.21
N TRP A 159 -15.99 5.66 -7.47
CA TRP A 159 -17.04 5.60 -8.49
C TRP A 159 -17.42 4.15 -8.82
N ASN A 160 -18.72 3.94 -9.00
CA ASN A 160 -19.33 2.64 -9.30
C ASN A 160 -18.99 1.55 -8.28
N ARG A 161 -18.77 1.94 -7.01
CA ARG A 161 -18.44 1.02 -5.93
C ARG A 161 -19.67 0.68 -5.10
N SER A 162 -19.83 -0.59 -4.74
CA SER A 162 -20.87 -1.06 -3.83
C SER A 162 -20.30 -1.94 -2.72
N ALA A 163 -21.06 -2.16 -1.65
CA ALA A 163 -20.68 -3.10 -0.59
C ALA A 163 -20.50 -4.55 -1.10
N LEU A 164 -21.16 -4.92 -2.21
CA LEU A 164 -20.96 -6.23 -2.84
C LEU A 164 -19.56 -6.31 -3.47
N ASP A 165 -19.08 -5.23 -4.09
CA ASP A 165 -17.73 -5.19 -4.67
C ASP A 165 -16.66 -5.25 -3.58
N HIS A 166 -16.88 -4.59 -2.43
CA HIS A 166 -16.00 -4.72 -1.26
C HIS A 166 -15.87 -6.18 -0.80
N ASN A 167 -16.98 -6.90 -0.71
CA ASN A 167 -16.98 -8.30 -0.32
C ASN A 167 -16.34 -9.22 -1.37
N ALA A 168 -16.55 -8.92 -2.65
CA ALA A 168 -15.92 -9.66 -3.73
C ALA A 168 -14.38 -9.51 -3.66
N ASP A 169 -13.89 -8.28 -3.52
CA ASP A 169 -12.45 -8.03 -3.37
C ASP A 169 -11.89 -8.64 -2.09
N HIS A 170 -12.59 -8.53 -0.95
CA HIS A 170 -12.23 -9.19 0.30
C HIS A 170 -12.02 -10.69 0.11
N ALA A 171 -12.97 -11.36 -0.55
CA ALA A 171 -12.88 -12.81 -0.78
C ALA A 171 -11.68 -13.19 -1.65
N VAL A 172 -11.36 -12.38 -2.66
CA VAL A 172 -10.19 -12.62 -3.51
C VAL A 172 -8.89 -12.39 -2.74
N ASP A 173 -8.80 -11.30 -1.97
CA ASP A 173 -7.63 -10.97 -1.15
C ASP A 173 -7.38 -12.05 -0.08
N LEU A 174 -8.41 -12.46 0.65
CA LEU A 174 -8.33 -13.50 1.67
C LEU A 174 -7.92 -14.86 1.08
N SER A 175 -8.49 -15.22 -0.08
CA SER A 175 -8.12 -16.45 -0.79
C SER A 175 -6.66 -16.43 -1.22
N TRP A 176 -6.19 -15.30 -1.77
CA TRP A 176 -4.80 -15.12 -2.19
C TRP A 176 -3.83 -15.18 -1.00
N LEU A 177 -4.15 -14.52 0.12
CA LEU A 177 -3.34 -14.53 1.34
C LEU A 177 -3.18 -15.95 1.88
N ASN A 178 -4.31 -16.66 2.11
CA ASN A 178 -4.30 -18.02 2.64
C ASN A 178 -3.53 -18.98 1.74
N LYS A 179 -3.71 -18.86 0.42
CA LYS A 179 -2.95 -19.66 -0.55
C LYS A 179 -1.45 -19.37 -0.49
N SER A 180 -1.07 -18.10 -0.43
CA SER A 180 0.34 -17.69 -0.36
C SER A 180 1.02 -18.21 0.91
N ILE A 181 0.33 -18.10 2.04
CA ILE A 181 0.76 -18.65 3.33
C ILE A 181 0.96 -20.16 3.23
N THR A 182 -0.05 -20.88 2.73
CA THR A 182 0.00 -22.35 2.58
C THR A 182 1.18 -22.79 1.70
N ILE A 183 1.50 -22.04 0.63
CA ILE A 183 2.66 -22.35 -0.23
C ILE A 183 3.96 -22.17 0.56
N ILE A 184 4.13 -21.05 1.27
CA ILE A 184 5.33 -20.77 2.05
C ILE A 184 5.54 -21.83 3.13
N GLU A 185 4.49 -22.22 3.85
CA GLU A 185 4.57 -23.25 4.90
C GLU A 185 5.01 -24.62 4.38
N ASN A 186 4.56 -25.01 3.19
CA ASN A 186 4.84 -26.33 2.63
C ASN A 186 6.20 -26.39 1.91
N ASP A 187 6.56 -25.32 1.21
CA ASP A 187 7.67 -25.33 0.25
C ASP A 187 8.93 -24.63 0.79
N GLU A 188 8.80 -23.78 1.82
CA GLU A 188 9.87 -22.90 2.33
C GLU A 188 9.95 -22.95 3.89
N PRO A 189 10.25 -24.12 4.48
CA PRO A 189 10.18 -24.34 5.94
C PRO A 189 11.16 -23.48 6.76
N GLU A 190 12.16 -22.88 6.13
CA GLU A 190 13.08 -21.91 6.74
C GLU A 190 12.45 -20.53 7.01
N ARG A 191 11.27 -20.24 6.43
CA ARG A 191 10.51 -19.01 6.68
C ARG A 191 9.51 -19.25 7.81
N GLU A 192 9.92 -18.98 9.04
CA GLU A 192 9.04 -19.07 10.21
C GLU A 192 8.02 -17.91 10.24
N GLN A 193 6.79 -18.22 10.63
CA GLN A 193 5.76 -17.19 10.88
C GLN A 193 5.87 -16.68 12.31
N GLU A 194 6.28 -15.44 12.49
CA GLU A 194 5.99 -14.71 13.71
C GLU A 194 4.59 -14.09 13.60
N VAL A 195 3.62 -14.66 14.31
CA VAL A 195 2.35 -13.99 14.56
C VAL A 195 2.62 -12.94 15.65
N PRO A 196 2.42 -11.64 15.39
CA PRO A 196 2.58 -10.63 16.44
C PRO A 196 1.64 -10.95 17.61
N ALA A 197 2.19 -10.99 18.82
CA ALA A 197 1.44 -11.23 20.06
C ALA A 197 0.48 -10.10 20.41
#